data_AF-A0A7S0IUL2-F1
#
_entry.id   AF-A0A7S0IUL2-F1
#
_cell.length_a   1.000
_cell.length_b   1.000
_cell.length_c   1.000
_cell.angle_alpha   90.00
_cell.angle_beta   90.00
_cell.angle_gamma   90.00
#
_symmetry.space_group_name_H-M   'P 1'
#
loop_
_entity.id
_entity.type
_entity.pdbx_description
1 polymer ?
#
loop_
_entity_poly.entity_id
_entity_poly.type
_entity_poly.pdbx_seq_one_letter_code
_entity_poly.pdbx_strand_id
1 'polypeptide(L)'
;MVLVPALTMATSLAGAFGLVSLVARLTPINTVTPSLMMSILIAMAFDYALFLLTRFCEELHLRAELRAAAPSLPGQPSSLPPAPYVPPAPAADVRVAVEEMLATAGMTVSVSGLTLLGCFGAVIAFPITILSSLGIGCAIALATTILVNLTLLPAILCAAPAFFAAAAAPAGGCCVRLDKRELHHAGPLNVAPSTSTAAPGGAAQKLSADGNEADGRGGGGGQRAITE
;
A
#
# COMPACT_ATOMS: atom_id res chain seq x y z
N MET A 1 15.54 -3.38 7.19
CA MET A 1 14.13 -3.57 6.76
C MET A 1 13.98 -4.61 5.66
N VAL A 2 14.77 -4.58 4.57
CA VAL A 2 14.67 -5.52 3.43
C VAL A 2 14.86 -7.01 3.79
N LEU A 3 15.52 -7.31 4.90
CA LEU A 3 15.67 -8.70 5.38
C LEU A 3 14.31 -9.35 5.70
N VAL A 4 13.35 -8.60 6.25
CA VAL A 4 12.03 -9.17 6.62
C VAL A 4 11.26 -9.61 5.36
N PRO A 5 11.07 -8.76 4.33
CA PRO A 5 10.50 -9.19 3.05
C PRO A 5 11.26 -10.35 2.39
N ALA A 6 12.58 -10.37 2.48
CA ALA A 6 13.38 -11.45 1.88
C ALA A 6 13.09 -12.80 2.55
N LEU A 7 12.94 -12.83 3.88
CA LEU A 7 12.61 -14.04 4.64
C LEU A 7 11.17 -14.52 4.37
N THR A 8 10.19 -13.61 4.33
CA THR A 8 8.79 -13.96 4.02
C THR A 8 8.65 -14.42 2.56
N MET A 9 9.42 -13.84 1.64
CA MET A 9 9.49 -14.29 0.25
C MET A 9 10.10 -15.68 0.14
N ALA A 10 11.23 -15.96 0.79
CA ALA A 10 11.88 -17.27 0.75
C ALA A 10 10.99 -18.39 1.31
N THR A 11 10.31 -18.11 2.42
CA THR A 11 9.35 -19.06 3.03
C THR A 11 8.12 -19.28 2.16
N SER A 12 7.59 -18.23 1.52
CA SER A 12 6.52 -18.36 0.53
C SER A 12 6.96 -19.20 -0.68
N LEU A 13 8.16 -18.96 -1.20
CA LEU A 13 8.70 -19.69 -2.35
C LEU A 13 8.83 -21.19 -2.04
N ALA A 14 9.40 -21.52 -0.88
CA ALA A 14 9.55 -22.90 -0.42
C ALA A 14 8.19 -23.57 -0.16
N GLY A 15 7.26 -22.85 0.49
CA GLY A 15 5.92 -23.34 0.77
C GLY A 15 5.11 -23.61 -0.51
N ALA A 16 5.05 -22.63 -1.41
CA ALA A 16 4.35 -22.74 -2.69
C ALA A 16 4.93 -23.86 -3.55
N PHE A 17 6.26 -23.88 -3.73
CA PHE A 17 6.90 -24.91 -4.53
C PHE A 17 6.72 -26.30 -3.91
N GLY A 18 6.77 -26.41 -2.58
CA GLY A 18 6.48 -27.65 -1.86
C GLY A 18 5.05 -28.15 -2.08
N LEU A 19 4.05 -27.26 -1.93
CA LEU A 19 2.65 -27.60 -2.15
C LEU A 19 2.37 -27.97 -3.60
N VAL A 20 2.85 -27.18 -4.56
CA VAL A 20 2.66 -27.47 -6.00
C VAL A 20 3.39 -28.77 -6.37
N SER A 21 4.57 -29.03 -5.82
CA SER A 21 5.28 -30.30 -6.02
C SER A 21 4.51 -31.51 -5.46
N LEU A 22 3.76 -31.31 -4.36
CA LEU A 22 2.89 -32.35 -3.80
C LEU A 22 1.68 -32.60 -4.73
N VAL A 23 1.05 -31.53 -5.22
CA VAL A 23 -0.09 -31.61 -6.16
C VAL A 23 0.35 -32.22 -7.50
N ALA A 24 1.56 -31.92 -7.96
CA ALA A 24 2.14 -32.47 -9.19
C ALA A 24 2.28 -34.00 -9.18
N ARG A 25 2.22 -34.65 -8.00
CA ARG A 25 2.18 -36.12 -7.89
C ARG A 25 0.82 -36.71 -8.27
N LEU A 26 -0.24 -35.91 -8.16
CA LEU A 26 -1.62 -36.32 -8.38
C LEU A 26 -2.17 -35.84 -9.72
N THR A 27 -1.73 -34.66 -10.16
CA THR A 27 -2.17 -34.06 -11.43
C THR A 27 -0.97 -33.68 -12.30
N PRO A 28 -0.98 -33.99 -13.61
CA PRO A 28 0.10 -33.58 -14.51
C PRO A 28 0.10 -32.04 -14.67
N ILE A 29 1.17 -31.39 -14.20
CA ILE A 29 1.34 -29.92 -14.31
C ILE A 29 2.16 -29.59 -15.56
N ASN A 30 1.70 -28.59 -16.31
CA ASN A 30 2.41 -28.08 -17.48
C ASN A 30 3.75 -27.39 -17.12
N THR A 31 4.78 -27.57 -17.95
CA THR A 31 6.14 -27.03 -17.76
C THR A 31 6.23 -25.51 -17.74
N VAL A 32 5.27 -24.78 -18.30
CA VAL A 32 5.20 -23.31 -18.25
C VAL A 32 4.75 -22.81 -16.87
N THR A 33 4.02 -23.64 -16.12
CA THR A 33 3.40 -23.27 -14.82
C THR A 33 4.42 -22.78 -13.79
N PRO A 34 5.54 -23.51 -13.51
CA PRO A 34 6.48 -23.08 -12.48
C PRO A 34 7.14 -21.73 -12.80
N SER A 35 7.42 -21.45 -14.08
CA SER A 35 8.03 -20.17 -14.51
C SER A 35 7.11 -18.98 -14.21
N LEU A 36 5.82 -19.10 -14.56
CA LEU A 36 4.83 -18.05 -14.31
C LEU A 36 4.49 -17.94 -12.83
N MET A 37 4.39 -19.06 -12.13
CA MET A 37 4.16 -19.13 -10.69
C MET A 37 5.23 -18.36 -9.93
N MET A 38 6.53 -18.59 -10.22
CA MET A 38 7.62 -17.91 -9.53
C MET A 38 7.60 -16.40 -9.77
N SER A 39 7.30 -15.97 -11.00
CA SER A 39 7.21 -14.54 -11.33
C SER A 39 6.11 -13.85 -10.52
N ILE A 40 4.91 -14.42 -10.49
CA ILE A 40 3.76 -13.85 -9.77
C ILE A 40 4.00 -13.91 -8.26
N LEU A 41 4.54 -15.01 -7.75
CA LEU A 41 4.81 -15.19 -6.33
C LEU A 41 5.78 -14.12 -5.82
N ILE A 42 6.90 -13.90 -6.51
CA ILE A 42 7.90 -12.91 -6.09
C ILE A 42 7.28 -11.51 -6.09
N ALA A 43 6.57 -11.13 -7.15
CA ALA A 43 5.91 -9.83 -7.26
C ALA A 43 4.93 -9.60 -6.10
N MET A 44 4.01 -10.52 -5.89
CA MET A 44 2.97 -10.38 -4.87
C MET A 44 3.53 -10.50 -3.45
N ALA A 45 4.52 -11.37 -3.23
CA ALA A 45 5.14 -11.53 -1.90
C ALA A 45 5.85 -10.25 -1.46
N PHE A 46 6.57 -9.62 -2.38
CA PHE A 46 7.27 -8.37 -2.10
C PHE A 46 6.28 -7.22 -1.90
N ASP A 47 5.29 -7.07 -2.78
CA ASP A 47 4.29 -5.99 -2.68
C ASP A 47 3.49 -6.04 -1.38
N TYR A 48 3.03 -7.24 -0.99
CA TYR A 48 2.31 -7.40 0.27
C TYR A 48 3.21 -7.19 1.50
N ALA A 49 4.46 -7.65 1.46
CA ALA A 49 5.39 -7.43 2.57
C ALA A 49 5.71 -5.94 2.74
N LEU A 50 5.98 -5.22 1.63
CA LEU A 50 6.24 -3.78 1.69
C LEU A 50 5.00 -3.00 2.14
N PHE A 51 3.82 -3.33 1.61
CA PHE A 51 2.60 -2.63 2.00
C PHE A 51 2.31 -2.74 3.50
N LEU A 52 2.45 -3.95 4.08
CA LEU A 52 2.30 -4.16 5.52
C LEU A 52 3.39 -3.41 6.32
N LEU A 53 4.65 -3.47 5.88
CA LEU A 53 5.75 -2.81 6.58
C LEU A 53 5.67 -1.28 6.54
N THR A 54 5.23 -0.69 5.43
CA THR A 54 5.02 0.76 5.34
C THR A 54 3.97 1.20 6.35
N ARG A 55 2.85 0.48 6.45
CA ARG A 55 1.78 0.78 7.41
C ARG A 55 2.22 0.59 8.85
N PHE A 56 2.98 -0.47 9.14
CA PHE A 56 3.59 -0.65 10.45
C PHE A 56 4.57 0.49 10.82
N CYS A 57 5.40 0.93 9.87
CA CYS A 57 6.33 2.04 10.10
C CYS A 57 5.60 3.37 10.34
N GLU A 58 4.53 3.65 9.60
CA GLU A 58 3.67 4.82 9.81
C GLU A 58 3.08 4.81 11.22
N GLU A 59 2.55 3.67 11.65
CA GLU A 59 1.94 3.51 12.98
C GLU A 59 2.96 3.66 14.11
N LEU A 60 4.20 3.17 13.93
CA LEU A 60 5.29 3.42 14.87
C LEU A 60 5.71 4.89 14.91
N HIS A 61 5.70 5.59 13.77
CA HIS A 61 6.06 7.00 13.70
C HIS A 61 5.04 7.87 14.43
N LEU A 62 3.75 7.63 14.20
CA LEU A 62 2.66 8.32 14.91
C LEU A 62 2.79 8.15 16.42
N ARG A 63 3.14 6.95 16.89
CA ARG A 63 3.36 6.68 18.32
C ARG A 63 4.59 7.38 18.89
N ALA A 64 5.65 7.50 18.10
CA ALA A 64 6.82 8.27 18.47
C ALA A 64 6.49 9.78 18.59
N GLU A 65 5.67 10.33 17.68
CA GLU A 65 5.19 11.71 17.73
C GLU A 65 4.27 11.97 18.92
N LEU A 66 3.29 11.09 19.16
CA LEU A 66 2.40 11.16 20.33
C LEU A 66 3.17 11.12 21.65
N ARG A 67 4.24 10.31 21.73
CA ARG A 67 5.14 10.27 22.88
C ARG A 67 5.94 11.56 23.02
N ALA A 68 6.45 12.12 21.91
CA ALA A 68 7.19 13.38 21.93
C ALA A 68 6.30 14.57 22.32
N ALA A 69 5.01 14.51 21.97
CA ALA A 69 3.98 15.48 22.35
C ALA A 69 3.36 15.21 23.73
N ALA A 70 3.64 14.05 24.34
CA ALA A 70 3.10 13.70 25.65
C ALA A 70 3.55 14.75 26.68
N PRO A 71 2.65 15.19 27.58
CA PRO A 71 2.65 16.56 28.04
C PRO A 71 3.84 16.88 28.94
N SER A 72 4.62 17.87 28.51
CA SER A 72 4.74 19.09 29.30
C SER A 72 3.46 19.35 30.10
N LEU A 73 3.44 19.06 31.41
CA LEU A 73 2.28 19.40 32.26
C LEU A 73 1.85 20.87 32.05
N PRO A 74 0.56 21.21 32.18
CA PRO A 74 0.10 22.60 32.11
C PRO A 74 0.83 23.44 33.18
N GLY A 75 1.77 24.28 32.74
CA GLY A 75 2.73 24.99 33.59
C GLY A 75 4.18 25.04 33.07
N GLN A 76 4.48 24.46 31.90
CA GLN A 76 5.86 24.43 31.40
C GLN A 76 6.35 25.84 30.95
N PRO A 77 7.40 26.41 31.58
CA PRO A 77 7.94 27.72 31.21
C PRO A 77 8.60 27.69 29.82
N SER A 78 8.44 28.77 29.05
CA SER A 78 8.86 28.95 27.65
C SER A 78 10.40 28.97 27.41
N SER A 79 11.19 28.52 28.39
CA SER A 79 12.66 28.48 28.35
C SER A 79 13.23 27.08 28.15
N LEU A 80 12.40 26.06 27.87
CA LEU A 80 12.87 24.68 27.79
C LEU A 80 13.65 24.41 26.47
N PRO A 81 14.82 23.74 26.56
CA PRO A 81 15.63 23.35 25.40
C PRO A 81 14.90 22.35 24.47
N PRO A 82 15.43 22.11 23.25
CA PRO A 82 14.84 21.17 22.28
C PRO A 82 14.49 19.82 22.91
N ALA A 83 13.43 19.19 22.38
CA ALA A 83 12.74 18.02 22.93
C ALA A 83 13.67 16.98 23.60
N PRO A 84 13.33 16.49 24.81
CA PRO A 84 14.11 15.46 25.50
C PRO A 84 14.33 14.24 24.61
N TYR A 85 15.48 13.59 24.75
CA TYR A 85 15.76 12.26 24.20
C TYR A 85 14.54 11.35 24.39
N VAL A 86 13.87 10.99 23.30
CA VAL A 86 12.76 10.04 23.32
C VAL A 86 13.38 8.64 23.37
N PRO A 87 13.23 7.89 24.48
CA PRO A 87 13.77 6.54 24.56
C PRO A 87 13.16 5.64 23.47
N PRO A 88 13.86 4.58 23.04
CA PRO A 88 13.35 3.65 22.04
C PRO A 88 11.96 3.13 22.41
N ALA A 89 11.12 2.89 21.40
CA ALA A 89 9.73 2.53 21.61
C ALA A 89 9.62 1.29 22.54
N PRO A 90 8.79 1.34 23.60
CA PRO A 90 8.55 0.20 24.44
C PRO A 90 7.94 -0.93 23.61
N ALA A 91 8.19 -2.18 24.01
CA ALA A 91 7.64 -3.36 23.33
C ALA A 91 6.10 -3.35 23.24
N ALA A 92 5.42 -2.60 24.12
CA ALA A 92 3.98 -2.40 24.07
C ALA A 92 3.54 -1.65 22.79
N ASP A 93 4.25 -0.59 22.39
CA ASP A 93 3.91 0.19 21.19
C ASP A 93 3.98 -0.65 19.92
N VAL A 94 4.99 -1.53 19.83
CA VAL A 94 5.17 -2.42 18.67
C VAL A 94 3.97 -3.34 18.52
N ARG A 95 3.46 -3.88 19.63
CA ARG A 95 2.29 -4.78 19.61
C ARG A 95 1.05 -4.05 19.13
N VAL A 96 0.76 -2.89 19.70
CA VAL A 96 -0.41 -2.11 19.29
C VAL A 96 -0.25 -1.63 17.84
N ALA A 97 0.97 -1.30 17.40
CA ALA A 97 1.22 -0.95 16.01
C ALA A 97 0.97 -2.11 15.04
N VAL A 98 1.33 -3.34 15.42
CA VAL A 98 1.02 -4.54 14.63
C VAL A 98 -0.49 -4.79 14.61
N GLU A 99 -1.20 -4.60 15.73
CA GLU A 99 -2.65 -4.77 15.81
C GLU A 99 -3.39 -3.79 14.88
N GLU A 100 -3.05 -2.50 14.95
CA GLU A 100 -3.65 -1.46 14.08
C GLU A 100 -3.28 -1.65 12.60
N MET A 101 -2.04 -2.05 12.32
CA MET A 101 -1.61 -2.41 10.96
C MET A 101 -2.44 -3.59 10.42
N LEU A 102 -2.67 -4.64 11.22
CA LEU A 102 -3.49 -5.78 10.79
C LEU A 102 -4.96 -5.40 10.58
N ALA A 103 -5.52 -4.54 11.43
CA ALA A 103 -6.91 -4.09 11.33
C ALA A 103 -7.17 -3.31 10.02
N THR A 104 -6.21 -2.51 9.58
CA THR A 104 -6.34 -1.62 8.41
C THR A 104 -5.74 -2.24 7.14
N ALA A 105 -4.41 -2.45 7.15
CA ALA A 105 -3.66 -2.95 6.01
C ALA A 105 -3.91 -4.44 5.76
N GLY A 106 -4.09 -5.23 6.83
CA GLY A 106 -4.37 -6.67 6.72
C GLY A 106 -5.66 -6.97 5.98
N MET A 107 -6.73 -6.19 6.21
CA MET A 107 -7.99 -6.30 5.46
C MET A 107 -7.78 -6.02 3.97
N THR A 108 -7.05 -4.96 3.64
CA THR A 108 -6.77 -4.57 2.25
C THR A 108 -6.01 -5.66 1.49
N VAL A 109 -4.96 -6.22 2.12
CA VAL A 109 -4.18 -7.34 1.56
C VAL A 109 -5.06 -8.58 1.37
N SER A 110 -5.91 -8.89 2.36
CA SER A 110 -6.82 -10.04 2.29
C SER A 110 -7.82 -9.92 1.14
N VAL A 111 -8.44 -8.74 0.97
CA VAL A 111 -9.43 -8.49 -0.10
C VAL A 111 -8.76 -8.54 -1.48
N SER A 112 -7.59 -7.90 -1.63
CA SER A 112 -6.80 -7.96 -2.88
C SER A 112 -6.42 -9.40 -3.22
N GLY A 113 -5.90 -10.15 -2.24
CA GLY A 113 -5.49 -11.52 -2.43
C GLY A 113 -6.64 -12.47 -2.74
N LEU A 114 -7.77 -12.33 -2.05
CA LEU A 114 -8.96 -13.14 -2.30
C LEU A 114 -9.55 -12.88 -3.69
N THR A 115 -9.47 -11.64 -4.17
CA THR A 115 -9.85 -11.29 -5.54
C THR A 115 -8.98 -12.03 -6.57
N LEU A 116 -7.66 -12.03 -6.39
CA LEU A 116 -6.75 -12.77 -7.27
C LEU A 116 -6.99 -14.29 -7.20
N LEU A 117 -7.23 -14.84 -6.01
CA LEU A 117 -7.62 -16.24 -5.85
C LEU A 117 -8.90 -16.57 -6.61
N GLY A 118 -9.90 -15.67 -6.59
CA GLY A 118 -11.11 -15.80 -7.40
C GLY A 118 -10.81 -15.80 -8.91
N CYS A 119 -9.92 -14.91 -9.38
CA CYS A 119 -9.51 -14.86 -10.78
C CYS A 119 -8.82 -16.16 -11.23
N PHE A 120 -7.86 -16.67 -10.46
CA PHE A 120 -7.21 -17.94 -10.79
C PHE A 120 -8.15 -19.14 -10.61
N GLY A 121 -9.11 -19.07 -9.68
CA GLY A 121 -10.20 -20.02 -9.56
C GLY A 121 -11.08 -20.08 -10.82
N ALA A 122 -11.42 -18.93 -11.39
CA ALA A 122 -12.16 -18.85 -12.65
C ALA A 122 -11.34 -19.42 -13.83
N VAL A 123 -10.02 -19.21 -13.84
CA VAL A 123 -9.11 -19.81 -14.83
C VAL A 123 -9.15 -21.35 -14.78
N ILE A 124 -9.27 -21.94 -13.59
CA ILE A 124 -9.37 -23.41 -13.41
C ILE A 124 -10.64 -23.98 -14.06
N ALA A 125 -11.73 -23.20 -14.16
CA ALA A 125 -13.00 -23.64 -14.75
C ALA A 125 -12.92 -23.84 -16.28
N PHE A 126 -11.90 -23.30 -16.94
CA PHE A 126 -11.69 -23.52 -18.37
C PHE A 126 -11.05 -24.91 -18.62
N PRO A 127 -11.64 -25.76 -19.49
CA PRO A 127 -11.18 -27.13 -19.74
C PRO A 127 -9.96 -27.18 -20.68
N ILE A 128 -9.03 -26.23 -20.56
CA ILE A 128 -7.77 -26.19 -21.30
C ILE A 128 -6.65 -26.53 -20.32
N THR A 129 -5.94 -27.63 -20.57
CA THR A 129 -4.93 -28.19 -19.65
C THR A 129 -3.86 -27.18 -19.22
N ILE A 130 -3.41 -26.32 -20.15
CA ILE A 130 -2.42 -25.28 -19.86
C ILE A 130 -2.99 -24.25 -18.88
N LEU A 131 -4.21 -23.77 -19.14
CA LEU A 131 -4.87 -22.74 -18.34
C LEU A 131 -5.22 -23.27 -16.95
N SER A 132 -5.77 -24.49 -16.86
CA SER A 132 -6.11 -25.12 -15.59
C SER A 132 -4.86 -25.40 -14.73
N SER A 133 -3.78 -25.92 -15.34
CA SER A 133 -2.50 -26.13 -14.63
C SER A 133 -1.92 -24.82 -14.09
N LEU A 134 -1.96 -23.77 -14.92
CA LEU A 134 -1.51 -22.43 -14.55
C LEU A 134 -2.33 -21.88 -13.38
N GLY A 135 -3.66 -22.00 -13.47
CA GLY A 135 -4.60 -21.58 -12.45
C GLY A 135 -4.33 -22.23 -11.10
N ILE A 136 -4.16 -23.57 -11.07
CA ILE A 136 -3.86 -24.31 -9.84
C ILE A 136 -2.51 -23.86 -9.25
N GLY A 137 -1.46 -23.78 -10.06
CA GLY A 137 -0.13 -23.36 -9.59
C GLY A 137 -0.12 -21.95 -9.00
N CYS A 138 -0.73 -20.99 -9.71
CA CYS A 138 -0.80 -19.60 -9.26
C CYS A 138 -1.73 -19.42 -8.05
N ALA A 139 -2.87 -20.13 -8.00
CA ALA A 139 -3.78 -20.06 -6.86
C ALA A 139 -3.12 -20.57 -5.58
N ILE A 140 -2.41 -21.72 -5.64
CA ILE A 140 -1.67 -22.25 -4.50
C ILE A 140 -0.58 -21.28 -4.06
N ALA A 141 0.22 -20.77 -5.00
CA ALA A 141 1.27 -19.81 -4.71
C ALA A 141 0.71 -18.57 -3.99
N LEU A 142 -0.33 -17.94 -4.53
CA LEU A 142 -0.95 -16.77 -3.91
C LEU A 142 -1.56 -17.06 -2.55
N ALA A 143 -2.28 -18.17 -2.39
CA ALA A 143 -2.84 -18.57 -1.10
C ALA A 143 -1.72 -18.70 -0.06
N THR A 144 -0.62 -19.36 -0.41
CA THR A 144 0.53 -19.49 0.50
C THR A 144 1.18 -18.14 0.80
N THR A 145 1.34 -17.25 -0.19
CA THR A 145 1.91 -15.91 0.02
C THR A 145 1.06 -15.06 0.95
N ILE A 146 -0.27 -15.07 0.79
CA ILE A 146 -1.20 -14.34 1.66
C ILE A 146 -1.09 -14.86 3.09
N LEU A 147 -1.14 -16.19 3.27
CA LEU A 147 -1.02 -16.81 4.59
C LEU A 147 0.31 -16.46 5.26
N VAL A 148 1.43 -16.58 4.54
CA VAL A 148 2.76 -16.25 5.08
C VAL A 148 2.84 -14.76 5.44
N ASN A 149 2.40 -13.86 4.58
CA ASN A 149 2.48 -12.42 4.87
C ASN A 149 1.52 -11.95 5.97
N LEU A 150 0.38 -12.63 6.18
CA LEU A 150 -0.54 -12.28 7.27
C LEU A 150 -0.23 -12.97 8.59
N THR A 151 0.61 -14.01 8.61
CA THR A 151 0.95 -14.77 9.83
C THR A 151 2.41 -14.61 10.22
N LEU A 152 3.32 -14.91 9.31
CA LEU A 152 4.76 -14.94 9.58
C LEU A 152 5.33 -13.53 9.70
N LEU A 153 4.90 -12.59 8.83
CA LEU A 153 5.36 -11.20 8.89
C LEU A 153 5.02 -10.54 10.25
N PRO A 154 3.75 -10.50 10.71
CA PRO A 154 3.45 -9.92 12.02
C PRO A 154 4.07 -10.72 13.17
N ALA A 155 4.23 -12.04 13.04
CA ALA A 155 4.94 -12.85 14.04
C ALA A 155 6.43 -12.45 14.16
N ILE A 156 7.13 -12.21 13.05
CA ILE A 156 8.52 -11.75 13.04
C ILE A 156 8.63 -10.35 13.68
N LEU A 157 7.71 -9.44 13.37
CA LEU A 157 7.67 -8.11 13.98
C LEU A 157 7.49 -8.18 15.50
N CYS A 158 6.63 -9.07 15.99
CA CYS A 158 6.40 -9.31 17.41
C CYS A 158 7.51 -10.11 18.12
N ALA A 159 8.28 -10.92 17.39
CA ALA A 159 9.37 -11.73 17.95
C ALA A 159 10.61 -10.90 18.28
N ALA A 160 10.86 -9.81 17.55
CA ALA A 160 12.02 -8.93 17.75
C ALA A 160 11.64 -7.45 17.94
N PRO A 161 10.78 -7.10 18.92
CA PRO A 161 10.26 -5.74 19.06
C PRO A 161 11.37 -4.73 19.39
N ALA A 162 12.40 -5.13 20.14
CA ALA A 162 13.54 -4.27 20.47
C ALA A 162 14.37 -3.87 19.23
N PHE A 163 14.52 -4.77 18.26
CA PHE A 163 15.24 -4.49 17.02
C PHE A 163 14.49 -3.47 16.15
N PHE A 164 13.17 -3.63 16.01
CA PHE A 164 12.34 -2.71 15.23
C PHE A 164 12.11 -1.38 15.95
N ALA A 165 11.99 -1.38 17.28
CA ALA A 165 11.94 -0.17 18.09
C ALA A 165 13.23 0.66 17.96
N ALA A 166 14.40 0.01 17.91
CA ALA A 166 15.68 0.68 17.68
C ALA A 166 15.78 1.25 16.25
N ALA A 167 15.23 0.55 15.25
CA ALA A 167 15.20 1.00 13.86
C ALA A 167 14.21 2.17 13.62
N ALA A 168 13.24 2.37 14.51
CA ALA A 168 12.29 3.48 14.49
C ALA A 168 12.81 4.75 15.22
N ALA A 169 13.96 4.68 15.88
CA ALA A 169 14.55 5.84 16.55
C ALA A 169 15.00 6.91 15.52
N PRO A 170 14.99 8.22 15.87
CA PRO A 170 15.17 9.31 14.90
C PRO A 170 16.60 9.42 14.32
N ALA A 171 17.52 8.56 14.74
CA ALA A 171 18.89 8.56 14.26
C ALA A 171 19.05 7.68 13.02
N GLY A 172 18.60 8.20 11.87
CA GLY A 172 19.19 7.87 10.57
C GLY A 172 18.59 6.67 9.80
N GLY A 173 17.51 6.93 9.07
CA GLY A 173 17.63 6.87 7.61
C GLY A 173 17.12 5.66 6.83
N CYS A 174 16.27 4.77 7.34
CA CYS A 174 15.84 3.61 6.52
C CYS A 174 14.33 3.46 6.27
N CYS A 175 13.43 4.02 7.08
CA CYS A 175 12.02 3.62 6.95
C CYS A 175 11.23 4.45 5.94
N VAL A 176 11.27 5.79 5.95
CA VAL A 176 10.53 6.60 4.98
C VAL A 176 11.24 7.93 4.77
N ARG A 177 12.11 8.02 3.76
CA ARG A 177 12.47 9.29 3.11
C ARG A 177 11.66 9.42 1.82
N LEU A 178 10.38 9.04 1.87
CA LEU A 178 9.42 9.43 0.85
C LEU A 178 8.94 10.84 1.17
N ASP A 179 9.34 11.72 0.27
CA ASP A 179 8.77 13.02 -0.03
C ASP A 179 8.74 14.13 1.04
N LYS A 180 9.88 14.83 1.15
CA LYS A 180 9.94 16.21 1.63
C LYS A 180 10.25 17.19 0.48
N ARG A 181 10.05 16.79 -0.79
CA ARG A 181 10.41 17.60 -1.97
C ARG A 181 9.21 18.21 -2.70
N GLU A 182 7.99 17.69 -2.55
CA GLU A 182 6.79 18.27 -3.17
C GLU A 182 6.17 19.44 -2.37
N LEU A 183 6.60 19.69 -1.12
CA LEU A 183 6.16 20.88 -0.35
C LEU A 183 7.00 22.14 -0.60
N HIS A 184 8.12 22.06 -1.32
CA HIS A 184 8.97 23.22 -1.64
C HIS A 184 8.67 23.87 -3.00
N HIS A 185 7.63 23.42 -3.72
CA HIS A 185 7.16 24.04 -4.96
C HIS A 185 5.75 24.66 -4.89
N ALA A 186 5.10 24.63 -3.73
CA ALA A 186 3.98 25.52 -3.46
C ALA A 186 4.54 26.90 -3.07
N GLY A 187 4.77 27.74 -4.07
CA GLY A 187 4.91 29.18 -3.87
C GLY A 187 3.68 29.76 -3.16
N PRO A 188 3.77 30.96 -2.56
CA PRO A 188 2.69 31.51 -1.76
C PRO A 188 1.47 31.79 -2.64
N LEU A 189 0.45 30.92 -2.57
CA LEU A 189 -0.86 31.19 -3.11
C LEU A 189 -1.64 32.01 -2.09
N ASN A 190 -1.79 33.28 -2.46
CA ASN A 190 -2.64 34.29 -1.84
C ASN A 190 -4.05 33.73 -1.56
N VAL A 191 -4.42 33.61 -0.29
CA VAL A 191 -5.79 33.25 0.13
C VAL A 191 -6.63 34.53 0.16
N ALA A 192 -7.40 34.77 -0.90
CA ALA A 192 -8.55 35.67 -0.84
C ALA A 192 -9.76 34.92 -0.25
N PRO A 193 -10.61 35.57 0.56
CA PRO A 193 -11.70 34.90 1.24
C PRO A 193 -12.89 34.72 0.31
N SER A 194 -13.47 33.52 0.24
CA SER A 194 -14.85 33.37 -0.21
C SER A 194 -15.64 32.62 0.85
N THR A 195 -16.60 33.37 1.37
CA THR A 195 -17.57 33.05 2.40
C THR A 195 -18.53 31.95 1.98
N SER A 196 -18.82 31.07 2.94
CA SER A 196 -19.90 30.09 3.00
C SER A 196 -21.23 30.58 2.44
N THR A 197 -21.94 29.75 1.66
CA THR A 197 -23.38 29.60 1.82
C THR A 197 -23.90 28.24 1.32
N ALA A 198 -24.41 27.46 2.28
CA ALA A 198 -25.63 26.63 2.23
C ALA A 198 -25.76 25.42 1.25
N ALA A 199 -25.94 24.24 1.87
CA ALA A 199 -26.72 23.08 1.38
C ALA A 199 -28.23 23.46 1.17
N PRO A 200 -29.18 22.62 0.65
CA PRO A 200 -29.18 21.14 0.57
C PRO A 200 -29.88 20.46 -0.64
N GLY A 201 -29.77 19.12 -0.71
CA GLY A 201 -30.91 18.23 -1.04
C GLY A 201 -31.13 17.71 -2.48
N GLY A 202 -31.03 16.38 -2.64
CA GLY A 202 -32.11 15.56 -3.21
C GLY A 202 -32.18 15.30 -4.73
N ALA A 203 -32.34 14.01 -5.06
CA ALA A 203 -33.05 13.44 -6.22
C ALA A 203 -32.47 13.72 -7.63
N ALA A 204 -31.90 12.71 -8.29
CA ALA A 204 -32.60 11.73 -9.13
C ALA A 204 -32.81 12.18 -10.59
N GLN A 205 -32.36 11.31 -11.48
CA GLN A 205 -33.14 10.81 -12.63
C GLN A 205 -32.98 11.49 -14.02
N LYS A 206 -32.57 10.61 -14.97
CA LYS A 206 -32.91 10.57 -16.41
C LYS A 206 -32.42 11.73 -17.28
N LEU A 207 -32.27 11.63 -18.60
CA LEU A 207 -32.24 10.60 -19.63
C LEU A 207 -32.18 11.41 -20.94
N SER A 208 -31.45 10.90 -21.93
CA SER A 208 -31.70 11.10 -23.36
C SER A 208 -31.34 12.41 -24.07
N ALA A 209 -30.98 12.16 -25.33
CA ALA A 209 -31.00 12.97 -26.54
C ALA A 209 -29.80 13.92 -26.72
N ASP A 210 -28.91 13.69 -27.70
CA ASP A 210 -29.10 13.58 -29.16
C ASP A 210 -29.33 14.95 -29.83
N GLY A 211 -28.47 15.24 -30.81
CA GLY A 211 -28.85 16.04 -31.97
C GLY A 211 -28.31 17.48 -32.07
N ASN A 212 -27.85 17.77 -33.29
CA ASN A 212 -27.82 19.07 -33.97
C ASN A 212 -26.59 19.98 -33.73
N GLU A 213 -25.64 20.06 -34.67
CA GLU A 213 -25.65 20.73 -35.99
C GLU A 213 -25.35 22.24 -35.96
N ALA A 214 -24.70 22.62 -37.07
CA ALA A 214 -24.56 23.93 -37.68
C ALA A 214 -23.46 24.83 -37.11
N ASP A 215 -22.38 25.14 -37.85
CA ASP A 215 -22.24 25.74 -39.20
C ASP A 215 -21.90 27.23 -39.08
N GLY A 216 -21.00 27.69 -39.96
CA GLY A 216 -20.97 29.09 -40.38
C GLY A 216 -19.70 29.88 -40.10
N ARG A 217 -18.81 29.91 -41.11
CA ARG A 217 -18.23 31.11 -41.79
C ARG A 217 -17.74 32.27 -40.89
N GLY A 218 -16.57 32.88 -41.08
CA GLY A 218 -15.79 33.12 -42.29
C GLY A 218 -15.29 34.59 -42.30
N GLY A 219 -14.15 34.84 -42.94
CA GLY A 219 -13.64 36.18 -43.32
C GLY A 219 -12.88 36.92 -42.20
N GLY A 220 -11.76 37.59 -42.43
CA GLY A 220 -11.15 38.09 -43.66
C GLY A 220 -10.78 39.57 -43.48
N GLY A 221 -9.51 39.93 -43.73
CA GLY A 221 -9.01 41.31 -43.82
C GLY A 221 -8.64 41.95 -42.46
N GLY A 222 -7.51 42.63 -42.25
CA GLY A 222 -6.60 43.30 -43.17
C GLY A 222 -6.72 44.82 -43.04
N GLN A 223 -5.88 45.45 -42.22
CA GLN A 223 -5.45 46.87 -42.28
C GLN A 223 -4.40 47.09 -41.17
N ARG A 224 -3.10 47.28 -41.46
CA ARG A 224 -2.39 48.49 -41.94
C ARG A 224 -2.47 49.71 -41.01
N ALA A 225 -1.28 50.05 -40.46
CA ALA A 225 -0.73 51.39 -40.18
C ALA A 225 -1.55 52.28 -39.22
N ILE A 226 -1.02 53.19 -38.39
CA ILE A 226 0.01 54.23 -38.56
C ILE A 226 0.17 54.89 -37.17
N THR A 227 1.39 55.36 -36.82
CA THR A 227 1.72 56.50 -35.89
C THR A 227 1.19 56.45 -34.43
N GLU A 228 1.96 56.74 -33.38
CA GLU A 228 3.17 57.57 -33.17
C GLU A 228 4.21 56.86 -32.29
#